data_AF-A0AA42YQP8-F1
#
_entry.id   AF-A0AA42YQP8-F1
#
_cell.length_a   1.000
_cell.length_b   1.000
_cell.length_c   1.000
_cell.angle_alpha   90.00
_cell.angle_beta   90.00
_cell.angle_gamma   90.00
#
_symmetry.space_group_name_H-M   'P 1'
#
loop_
_entity.id
_entity.type
_entity.pdbx_description
1 polymer ?
#
loop_
_entity_poly.entity_id
_entity_poly.type
_entity_poly.pdbx_seq_one_letter_code
_entity_poly.pdbx_strand_id
1 'polypeptide(L)'
;MLAIRFNPEKDLAPIPFSEQICRLASDLKKLGLNWQPHVGCFVWDPDGFITTESPFPGKIYFILSLPRFIKIFGSVENMVEKLVWLPTWHQARMLCHQLGVTDDDLANEWQSGTVFSPGEDLHQIYRRIGDALQK
;
A
#
# COMPACT_ATOMS: atom_id res chain seq x y z
N MET A 1 -7.45 17.41 24.35
CA MET A 1 -6.57 16.23 24.56
C MET A 1 -5.50 16.25 23.49
N LEU A 2 -4.25 15.96 23.85
CA LEU A 2 -3.19 15.73 22.87
C LEU A 2 -3.43 14.36 22.22
N ALA A 3 -3.25 14.25 20.91
CA ALA A 3 -3.36 12.97 20.23
C ALA A 3 -2.24 12.02 20.71
N ILE A 4 -2.60 10.79 21.08
CA ILE A 4 -1.65 9.74 21.41
C ILE A 4 -0.97 9.31 20.11
N ARG A 5 0.37 9.34 20.08
CA ARG A 5 1.16 9.01 18.89
C ARG A 5 1.62 7.56 18.96
N PHE A 6 1.73 6.93 17.79
CA PHE A 6 2.36 5.63 17.63
C PHE A 6 3.82 5.67 18.09
N ASN A 7 4.22 4.70 18.92
CA ASN A 7 5.58 4.48 19.36
C ASN A 7 6.10 3.14 18.80
N PRO A 8 7.03 3.12 17.83
CA PRO A 8 7.52 1.88 17.23
C PRO A 8 8.26 0.96 18.20
N GLU A 9 8.73 1.45 19.35
CA GLU A 9 9.41 0.65 20.37
C GLU A 9 8.45 -0.09 21.32
N LYS A 10 7.17 0.32 21.36
CA LYS A 10 6.20 -0.15 22.36
C LYS A 10 4.89 -0.64 21.77
N ASP A 11 4.46 -0.05 20.67
CA ASP A 11 3.16 -0.31 20.08
C ASP A 11 3.28 -1.36 18.97
N LEU A 12 2.29 -2.23 18.87
CA LEU A 12 2.16 -3.13 17.71
C LEU A 12 1.83 -2.29 16.47
N ALA A 13 2.52 -2.55 15.36
CA ALA A 13 2.30 -1.82 14.12
C ALA A 13 0.82 -1.97 13.69
N PRO A 14 0.10 -0.85 13.46
CA PRO A 14 -1.33 -0.89 13.16
C PRO A 14 -1.63 -1.41 11.74
N ILE A 15 -0.63 -1.46 10.88
CA ILE A 15 -0.73 -1.88 9.47
C ILE A 15 0.54 -2.68 9.09
N PRO A 16 0.45 -3.63 8.15
CA PRO A 16 1.57 -4.49 7.78
C PRO A 16 2.57 -3.85 6.81
N PHE A 17 2.36 -2.57 6.41
CA PHE A 17 3.17 -1.90 5.40
C PHE A 17 4.55 -1.50 5.94
N SER A 18 5.53 -2.38 5.74
CA SER A 18 6.94 -2.07 5.97
C SER A 18 7.50 -1.17 4.86
N GLU A 19 8.69 -0.60 5.07
CA GLU A 19 9.42 0.15 4.04
C GLU A 19 9.60 -0.64 2.74
N GLN A 20 9.84 -1.96 2.84
CA GLN A 20 9.95 -2.83 1.68
C GLN A 20 8.65 -2.91 0.89
N ILE A 21 7.49 -2.99 1.57
CA ILE A 21 6.18 -3.00 0.91
C ILE A 21 5.91 -1.66 0.23
N CYS A 22 6.25 -0.54 0.89
CA CYS A 22 6.15 0.79 0.31
C CYS A 22 6.98 0.92 -0.99
N ARG A 23 8.22 0.40 -0.99
CA ARG A 23 9.08 0.39 -2.17
C ARG A 23 8.50 -0.48 -3.29
N LEU A 24 8.04 -1.69 -2.98
CA LEU A 24 7.36 -2.53 -3.96
C LEU A 24 6.15 -1.83 -4.57
N ALA A 25 5.29 -1.20 -3.75
CA ALA A 25 4.15 -0.43 -4.25
C ALA A 25 4.57 0.69 -5.21
N SER A 26 5.69 1.37 -4.90
CA SER A 26 6.25 2.39 -5.77
C SER A 26 6.73 1.80 -7.09
N ASP A 27 7.28 0.60 -7.10
CA ASP A 27 7.67 -0.09 -8.32
C ASP A 27 6.45 -0.53 -9.13
N LEU A 28 5.39 -1.05 -8.48
CA LEU A 28 4.11 -1.35 -9.15
C LEU A 28 3.52 -0.12 -9.84
N LYS A 29 3.57 1.05 -9.19
CA LYS A 29 3.16 2.32 -9.79
C LYS A 29 3.98 2.64 -11.05
N LYS A 30 5.31 2.46 -11.02
CA LYS A 30 6.18 2.66 -12.20
C LYS A 30 5.87 1.69 -13.33
N LEU A 31 5.45 0.47 -12.99
CA LEU A 31 4.98 -0.55 -13.92
C LEU A 31 3.56 -0.29 -14.46
N GLY A 32 2.93 0.83 -14.08
CA GLY A 32 1.63 1.22 -14.60
C GLY A 32 0.44 0.65 -13.84
N LEU A 33 0.62 0.20 -12.58
CA LEU A 33 -0.51 -0.15 -11.73
C LEU A 33 -1.45 1.06 -11.61
N ASN A 34 -2.59 0.96 -12.28
CA ASN A 34 -3.55 2.05 -12.33
C ASN A 34 -4.23 2.22 -10.97
N TRP A 35 -4.05 3.38 -10.36
CA TRP A 35 -4.71 3.74 -9.12
C TRP A 35 -5.61 4.96 -9.34
N GLN A 36 -6.90 4.79 -9.04
CA GLN A 36 -7.85 5.90 -8.94
C GLN A 36 -8.02 6.29 -7.46
N PRO A 37 -7.59 7.48 -7.03
CA PRO A 37 -7.72 7.89 -5.64
C PRO A 37 -9.17 7.93 -5.16
N HIS A 38 -9.46 7.25 -4.05
CA HIS A 38 -10.77 7.24 -3.40
C HIS A 38 -10.63 7.07 -1.88
N VAL A 39 -11.72 7.30 -1.16
CA VAL A 39 -11.76 7.06 0.29
C VAL A 39 -11.58 5.58 0.59
N GLY A 40 -10.85 5.24 1.64
CA GLY A 40 -10.54 3.85 1.96
C GLY A 40 -9.21 3.32 1.44
N CYS A 41 -8.45 4.12 0.67
CA CYS A 41 -7.09 3.75 0.27
C CYS A 41 -6.07 4.09 1.36
N PHE A 42 -5.11 3.20 1.58
CA PHE A 42 -3.83 3.56 2.17
C PHE A 42 -2.90 4.11 1.10
N VAL A 43 -2.14 5.14 1.43
CA VAL A 43 -1.19 5.79 0.52
C VAL A 43 0.11 6.09 1.26
N TRP A 44 1.23 5.94 0.56
CA TRP A 44 2.53 6.37 1.03
C TRP A 44 2.91 7.71 0.38
N ASP A 45 3.42 8.63 1.20
CA ASP A 45 3.95 9.93 0.79
C ASP A 45 5.48 9.92 0.93
N PRO A 46 6.21 9.44 -0.09
CA PRO A 46 7.66 9.25 0.01
C PRO A 46 8.44 10.56 0.17
N ASP A 47 7.93 11.66 -0.39
CA ASP A 47 8.60 12.96 -0.43
C ASP A 47 8.11 13.92 0.68
N GLY A 48 7.13 13.50 1.48
CA GLY A 48 6.65 14.26 2.64
C GLY A 48 5.86 15.52 2.30
N PHE A 49 5.07 15.51 1.22
CA PHE A 49 4.17 16.61 0.85
C PHE A 49 3.13 16.91 1.94
N ILE A 50 2.69 15.90 2.68
CA ILE A 50 1.77 16.03 3.80
C ILE A 50 2.57 16.41 5.05
N THR A 51 2.49 17.68 5.42
CA THR A 51 3.19 18.25 6.59
C THR A 51 2.61 17.81 7.94
N THR A 52 1.34 17.38 7.96
CA THR A 52 0.72 16.85 9.16
C THR A 52 1.29 15.48 9.45
N GLU A 53 1.72 15.24 10.69
CA GLU A 53 2.23 13.92 11.07
C GLU A 53 1.21 12.81 10.84
N SER A 54 1.71 11.68 10.35
CA SER A 54 0.89 10.52 10.08
C SER A 54 0.50 9.79 11.38
N PRO A 55 -0.74 9.28 11.50
CA PRO A 55 -1.10 8.33 12.55
C PRO A 55 -0.44 6.95 12.38
N PHE A 56 0.15 6.68 11.22
CA PHE A 56 0.85 5.44 10.88
C PHE A 56 2.36 5.70 10.73
N PRO A 57 3.22 4.72 11.02
CA PRO A 57 4.65 4.87 10.76
C PRO A 57 4.94 5.07 9.24
N GLY A 58 6.05 5.73 8.93
CA GLY A 58 6.59 5.79 7.56
C GLY A 58 5.86 6.72 6.59
N LYS A 59 5.20 7.80 7.06
CA LYS A 59 4.45 8.75 6.20
C LYS A 59 3.37 8.05 5.36
N ILE A 60 2.74 7.04 5.93
CA ILE A 60 1.60 6.33 5.33
C ILE A 60 0.32 7.01 5.80
N TYR A 61 -0.66 7.26 4.94
CA TYR A 61 -1.93 7.88 5.32
C TYR A 61 -3.10 7.03 4.84
N PHE A 62 -4.23 7.16 5.52
CA PHE A 62 -5.49 6.58 5.08
C PHE A 62 -6.40 7.70 4.57
N ILE A 63 -6.92 7.56 3.34
CA ILE A 63 -7.79 8.56 2.75
C ILE A 63 -9.18 8.48 3.39
N LEU A 64 -9.41 9.26 4.44
CA LEU A 64 -10.72 9.44 5.07
C LEU A 64 -11.60 10.47 4.33
N SER A 65 -10.97 11.43 3.66
CA SER A 65 -11.67 12.53 2.99
C SER A 65 -10.88 12.93 1.75
N LEU A 66 -11.42 12.57 0.58
CA LEU A 66 -10.83 12.96 -0.69
C LEU A 66 -10.73 14.50 -0.86
N PRO A 67 -11.72 15.31 -0.47
CA PRO A 67 -11.60 16.77 -0.52
C PRO A 67 -10.41 17.33 0.29
N ARG A 68 -10.06 16.71 1.43
CA ARG A 68 -8.91 17.14 2.23
C ARG A 68 -7.58 16.88 1.49
N PHE A 69 -7.46 15.71 0.86
CA PHE A 69 -6.28 15.41 0.04
C PHE A 69 -6.21 16.32 -1.19
N ILE A 70 -7.32 16.56 -1.89
CA ILE A 70 -7.36 17.51 -3.01
C ILE A 70 -6.96 18.92 -2.56
N LYS A 71 -7.33 19.37 -1.36
CA LYS A 71 -6.86 20.67 -0.83
C LYS A 71 -5.33 20.73 -0.66
N ILE A 72 -4.68 19.61 -0.36
CA ILE A 72 -3.23 19.52 -0.17
C ILE A 72 -2.53 19.44 -1.54
N PHE A 73 -3.01 18.58 -2.43
CA PHE A 73 -2.35 18.25 -3.70
C PHE A 73 -2.85 19.10 -4.89
N GLY A 74 -3.94 19.84 -4.74
CA GLY A 74 -4.58 20.67 -5.77
C GLY A 74 -5.51 19.91 -6.72
N SER A 75 -5.17 18.67 -7.09
CA SER A 75 -5.97 17.83 -7.98
C SER A 75 -5.76 16.34 -7.73
N VAL A 76 -6.62 15.50 -8.33
CA VAL A 76 -6.50 14.04 -8.26
C VAL A 76 -5.26 13.56 -9.01
N GLU A 77 -4.92 14.19 -10.14
CA GLU A 77 -3.74 13.88 -10.94
C GLU A 77 -2.46 14.11 -10.14
N ASN A 78 -2.39 15.21 -9.40
CA ASN A 78 -1.27 15.49 -8.50
C ASN A 78 -1.18 14.48 -7.34
N MET A 79 -2.31 13.95 -6.85
CA MET A 79 -2.28 12.85 -5.88
C MET A 79 -1.71 11.59 -6.51
N VAL A 80 -2.16 11.21 -7.72
CA VAL A 80 -1.65 10.05 -8.45
C VAL A 80 -0.17 10.20 -8.75
N GLU A 81 0.31 11.40 -9.07
CA GLU A 81 1.72 11.68 -9.33
C GLU A 81 2.58 11.55 -8.06
N LYS A 82 2.14 12.15 -6.94
CA LYS A 82 2.99 12.34 -5.74
C LYS A 82 2.83 11.24 -4.68
N LEU A 83 1.69 10.55 -4.66
CA LEU A 83 1.43 9.48 -3.70
C LEU A 83 1.56 8.10 -4.34
N VAL A 84 1.85 7.12 -3.51
CA VAL A 84 1.89 5.71 -3.91
C VAL A 84 0.74 4.98 -3.22
N TRP A 85 -0.13 4.33 -3.98
CA TRP A 85 -1.19 3.50 -3.41
C TRP A 85 -0.61 2.27 -2.74
N LEU A 86 -1.07 1.95 -1.53
CA LEU A 86 -0.75 0.72 -0.81
C LEU A 86 -2.02 -0.15 -0.73
N PRO A 87 -2.29 -1.01 -1.73
CA PRO A 87 -3.37 -1.98 -1.64
C PRO A 87 -3.29 -2.83 -0.37
N THR A 88 -4.38 -2.94 0.39
CA THR A 88 -4.45 -3.92 1.49
C THR A 88 -4.32 -5.35 0.96
N TRP A 89 -4.11 -6.33 1.84
CA TRP A 89 -4.08 -7.74 1.44
C TRP A 89 -5.29 -8.14 0.59
N HIS A 90 -6.50 -7.72 0.99
CA HIS A 90 -7.72 -8.01 0.24
C HIS A 90 -7.71 -7.34 -1.16
N GLN A 91 -7.34 -6.06 -1.23
CA GLN A 91 -7.27 -5.33 -2.51
C GLN A 91 -6.19 -5.93 -3.43
N ALA A 92 -5.04 -6.31 -2.89
CA ALA A 92 -3.95 -6.91 -3.64
C ALA A 92 -4.34 -8.28 -4.22
N ARG A 93 -5.06 -9.12 -3.45
CA ARG A 93 -5.64 -10.37 -3.96
C ARG A 93 -6.64 -10.14 -5.09
N MET A 94 -7.50 -9.12 -4.97
CA MET A 94 -8.42 -8.75 -6.06
C MET A 94 -7.68 -8.30 -7.31
N LEU A 95 -6.59 -7.52 -7.16
CA LEU A 95 -5.73 -7.11 -8.28
C LEU A 95 -5.09 -8.32 -8.97
N CYS A 96 -4.57 -9.30 -8.21
CA CYS A 96 -4.06 -10.54 -8.78
C CYS A 96 -5.11 -11.24 -9.67
N HIS A 97 -6.34 -11.38 -9.17
CA HIS A 97 -7.42 -11.99 -9.95
C HIS A 97 -7.73 -11.21 -11.24
N GLN A 98 -7.77 -9.88 -11.17
CA GLN A 98 -7.97 -9.00 -12.34
C GLN A 98 -6.85 -9.11 -13.37
N LEU A 99 -5.62 -9.39 -12.93
CA LEU A 99 -4.44 -9.58 -13.77
C LEU A 99 -4.26 -11.04 -14.24
N GLY A 100 -5.20 -11.93 -13.93
CA GLY A 100 -5.14 -13.34 -14.32
C GLY A 100 -4.14 -14.19 -13.53
N VAL A 101 -3.66 -13.71 -12.38
CA VAL A 101 -2.85 -14.49 -11.44
C VAL A 101 -3.81 -15.40 -10.65
N THR A 102 -3.61 -16.71 -10.76
CA THR A 102 -4.52 -17.69 -10.16
C THR A 102 -4.20 -17.95 -8.69
N ASP A 103 -5.17 -18.48 -7.95
CA ASP A 103 -4.93 -18.92 -6.58
C ASP A 103 -3.92 -20.07 -6.51
N ASP A 104 -3.82 -20.89 -7.56
CA ASP A 104 -2.80 -21.94 -7.68
C ASP A 104 -1.39 -21.35 -7.84
N ASP A 105 -1.23 -20.25 -8.60
CA ASP A 105 0.05 -19.54 -8.71
C ASP A 105 0.54 -18.99 -7.36
N LEU A 106 -0.41 -18.57 -6.51
CA LEU A 106 -0.13 -18.10 -5.14
C LEU A 106 0.10 -19.27 -4.18
N ALA A 107 -0.68 -20.35 -4.29
CA ALA A 107 -0.59 -21.53 -3.44
C ALA A 107 0.69 -22.36 -3.70
N ASN A 108 1.16 -22.42 -4.96
CA ASN A 108 2.39 -23.13 -5.32
C ASN A 108 3.65 -22.50 -4.67
N GLU A 109 3.63 -21.20 -4.37
CA GLU A 109 4.69 -20.54 -3.60
C GLU A 109 4.52 -20.71 -2.09
N TRP A 110 3.27 -20.77 -1.63
CA TRP A 110 2.93 -21.06 -0.25
C TRP A 110 2.97 -22.57 0.01
N GLN A 111 4.18 -23.15 -0.02
CA GLN A 111 4.37 -24.55 0.35
C GLN A 111 3.70 -24.85 1.70
N SER A 112 3.01 -25.99 1.77
CA SER A 112 2.26 -26.39 2.97
C SER A 112 3.16 -26.39 4.21
N GLY A 113 2.84 -25.51 5.17
CA GLY A 113 3.56 -25.39 6.44
C GLY A 113 4.37 -24.10 6.62
N THR A 114 4.49 -23.24 5.60
CA THR A 114 5.17 -21.95 5.78
C THR A 114 4.22 -20.95 6.45
N VAL A 115 4.52 -20.57 7.69
CA VAL A 115 3.80 -19.50 8.39
C VAL A 115 4.49 -18.19 8.04
N PHE A 116 3.86 -17.41 7.17
CA PHE A 116 4.28 -16.04 6.88
C PHE A 116 3.64 -15.08 7.86
N SER A 117 4.38 -14.03 8.21
CA SER A 117 3.77 -12.85 8.82
C SER A 117 2.86 -12.15 7.79
N PRO A 118 1.84 -11.39 8.23
CA PRO A 118 0.97 -10.66 7.30
C PRO A 118 1.70 -9.73 6.33
N GLY A 119 2.87 -9.21 6.73
CA GLY A 119 3.72 -8.39 5.87
C GLY A 119 4.45 -9.19 4.79
N GLU A 120 4.92 -10.40 5.11
CA GLU A 120 5.58 -11.29 4.14
C GLU A 120 4.58 -11.81 3.09
N ASP A 121 3.36 -12.18 3.52
CA ASP A 121 2.28 -12.55 2.60
C ASP A 121 1.98 -11.41 1.61
N LEU A 122 1.83 -10.19 2.14
CA LEU A 122 1.53 -9.03 1.31
C LEU A 122 2.68 -8.69 0.37
N HIS A 123 3.92 -8.82 0.83
CA HIS A 123 5.11 -8.64 0.00
C HIS A 123 5.11 -9.61 -1.19
N GLN A 124 4.76 -10.88 -0.97
CA GLN A 124 4.67 -11.87 -2.05
C GLN A 124 3.61 -11.52 -3.09
N ILE A 125 2.42 -11.13 -2.62
CA ILE A 125 1.32 -10.72 -3.50
C ILE A 125 1.75 -9.52 -4.36
N TYR A 126 2.44 -8.53 -3.78
CA TYR A 126 2.93 -7.38 -4.53
C TYR A 126 3.95 -7.79 -5.60
N ARG A 127 4.87 -8.71 -5.30
CA ARG A 127 5.80 -9.24 -6.32
C ARG A 127 5.04 -9.84 -7.51
N ARG A 128 4.00 -10.64 -7.25
CA ARG A 128 3.18 -11.24 -8.32
C ARG A 128 2.42 -10.23 -9.17
N ILE A 129 1.91 -9.17 -8.55
CA ILE A 129 1.31 -8.06 -9.30
C ILE A 129 2.37 -7.44 -10.23
N GLY A 130 3.59 -7.24 -9.75
CA GLY A 130 4.71 -6.72 -10.55
C GLY A 130 5.03 -7.62 -11.74
N ASP A 131 5.19 -8.92 -11.51
CA ASP A 131 5.44 -9.92 -12.57
C ASP A 131 4.34 -9.92 -13.63
N ALA A 132 3.07 -9.73 -13.22
CA ALA A 132 1.94 -9.68 -14.14
C ALA A 132 1.86 -8.38 -14.94
N LEU A 133 2.27 -7.25 -14.37
CA LEU A 133 2.30 -5.94 -15.06
C LEU A 133 3.44 -5.82 -16.08
N GLN A 134 4.47 -6.66 -15.99
CA GLN A 134 5.60 -6.68 -16.93
C GLN A 134 5.35 -7.51 -18.19
N LYS A 135 4.27 -8.29 -18.23
CA LYS A 135 3.89 -9.15 -19.37
C LYS A 135 3.09 -8.36 -20.41
#